data_AF-A0A5N6M6C6-F1
#
_entry.id   AF-A0A5N6M6C6-F1
#
_cell.length_a   1.000
_cell.length_b   1.000
_cell.length_c   1.000
_cell.angle_alpha   90.00
_cell.angle_beta   90.00
_cell.angle_gamma   90.00
#
_symmetry.space_group_name_H-M   'P 1'
#
loop_
_entity.id
_entity.type
_entity.pdbx_description
1 polymer ?
#
loop_
_entity_poly.entity_id
_entity_poly.type
_entity_poly.pdbx_seq_one_letter_code
_entity_poly.pdbx_strand_id
1 'polypeptide(L)'
;MSGNDRGSEVGDGSSVLFWLDTWVGGMPLEDSFPMLYGLEMKKACWVSERMGFHNHSYVTNWNWISQPGMYEEMVEFEMFNDVLRPIPSSQVQD
;
A
#
# COMPACT_ATOMS: atom_id res chain seq x y z
N MET A 1 25.24 -19.42 -15.11
CA MET A 1 24.71 -18.92 -13.82
C MET A 1 24.89 -17.42 -13.80
N SER A 2 23.79 -16.68 -13.87
CA SER A 2 23.61 -15.43 -13.13
C SER A 2 22.11 -15.26 -13.06
N GLY A 3 21.54 -15.67 -11.92
CA GLY A 3 20.21 -15.26 -11.55
C GLY A 3 20.25 -13.77 -11.34
N ASN A 4 19.32 -13.06 -11.96
CA ASN A 4 19.03 -11.70 -11.56
C ASN A 4 17.63 -11.73 -10.92
N ASP A 5 17.65 -11.38 -9.64
CA ASP A 5 16.53 -11.22 -8.73
C ASP A 5 15.28 -10.66 -9.41
N ARG A 6 14.18 -11.40 -9.29
CA ARG A 6 12.84 -10.84 -9.45
C ARG A 6 12.48 -10.10 -8.17
N GLY A 7 13.19 -9.00 -7.89
CA GLY A 7 12.62 -7.94 -7.08
C GLY A 7 11.47 -7.38 -7.91
N SER A 8 10.22 -7.71 -7.55
CA SER A 8 9.04 -7.12 -8.16
C SER A 8 9.03 -5.64 -7.80
N GLU A 9 9.72 -4.83 -8.61
CA GLU A 9 9.64 -3.37 -8.53
C GLU A 9 8.18 -2.98 -8.70
N VAL A 10 7.60 -2.42 -7.65
CA VAL A 10 6.33 -1.69 -7.70
C VAL A 10 6.57 -0.39 -8.49
N GLY A 11 7.00 -0.49 -9.76
CA GLY A 11 7.68 0.55 -10.54
C GLY A 11 7.28 2.00 -10.21
N ASP A 12 6.34 2.57 -10.95
CA ASP A 12 5.66 3.83 -10.58
C ASP A 12 4.30 3.57 -9.91
N GLY A 13 3.95 2.29 -9.69
CA GLY A 13 2.67 1.86 -9.15
C GLY A 13 1.48 1.99 -10.11
N SER A 14 1.70 2.29 -11.40
CA SER A 14 0.62 2.53 -12.39
C SER A 14 0.00 1.25 -12.96
N SER A 15 0.62 0.09 -12.71
CA SER A 15 0.16 -1.23 -13.17
C SER A 15 -0.01 -2.24 -12.04
N VAL A 16 0.00 -1.78 -10.78
CA VAL A 16 -0.18 -2.60 -9.58
C VAL A 16 -1.39 -2.10 -8.80
N LEU A 17 -2.36 -2.97 -8.54
CA LEU A 17 -3.59 -2.65 -7.82
C LEU A 17 -3.30 -2.57 -6.33
N PHE A 18 -3.64 -1.44 -5.72
CA PHE A 18 -3.33 -1.12 -4.33
C PHE A 18 -3.91 -2.16 -3.36
N TRP A 19 -5.17 -2.57 -3.55
CA TRP A 19 -5.82 -3.51 -2.63
C TRP A 19 -5.66 -4.97 -3.03
N LEU A 20 -5.62 -5.23 -4.34
CA LEU A 20 -5.85 -6.56 -4.92
C LEU A 20 -4.55 -7.31 -5.25
N ASP A 21 -3.46 -6.59 -5.51
CA ASP A 21 -2.16 -7.21 -5.79
C ASP A 21 -1.30 -7.31 -4.53
N THR A 22 -0.44 -8.32 -4.49
CA THR A 22 0.59 -8.45 -3.45
C THR A 22 1.81 -7.60 -3.81
N TRP A 23 1.87 -6.38 -3.27
CA TRP A 23 2.98 -5.46 -3.51
C TRP A 23 3.68 -4.96 -2.24
N VAL A 24 3.08 -5.22 -1.08
CA VAL A 24 3.63 -4.95 0.26
C VAL A 24 3.16 -6.04 1.24
N GLY A 25 3.95 -6.35 2.28
CA GLY A 25 3.52 -7.24 3.38
C GLY A 25 3.36 -8.74 3.09
N GLY A 26 3.42 -9.16 1.82
CA GLY A 26 3.43 -10.59 1.43
C GLY A 26 2.07 -11.20 1.10
N MET A 27 0.96 -10.47 1.28
CA MET A 27 -0.39 -10.82 0.80
C MET A 27 -1.12 -9.56 0.28
N PRO A 28 -2.22 -9.69 -0.47
CA PRO A 28 -3.05 -8.54 -0.84
C PRO A 28 -3.54 -7.78 0.40
N LEU A 29 -3.67 -6.46 0.26
CA LEU A 29 -4.13 -5.60 1.36
C LEU A 29 -5.61 -5.81 1.67
N GLU A 30 -6.43 -6.26 0.70
CA GLU A 30 -7.83 -6.59 0.96
C GLU A 30 -8.00 -7.80 1.90
N ASP A 31 -7.08 -8.77 1.83
CA ASP A 31 -7.09 -9.94 2.71
C ASP A 31 -6.56 -9.59 4.11
N SER A 32 -5.61 -8.67 4.18
CA SER A 32 -4.94 -8.27 5.43
C SER A 32 -5.74 -7.22 6.21
N PHE A 33 -6.49 -6.36 5.51
CA PHE A 33 -7.22 -5.22 6.06
C PHE A 33 -8.64 -5.14 5.45
N PRO A 34 -9.50 -6.16 5.67
CA PRO A 34 -10.82 -6.23 5.06
C PRO A 34 -11.77 -5.10 5.49
N MET A 35 -11.65 -4.56 6.71
CA MET A 35 -12.48 -3.44 7.16
C MET A 35 -12.11 -2.15 6.43
N LEU A 36 -10.82 -1.84 6.31
CA LEU A 36 -10.36 -0.69 5.52
C LEU A 36 -10.65 -0.85 4.04
N TYR A 37 -10.48 -2.07 3.51
CA TYR A 37 -10.89 -2.36 2.15
C TYR A 37 -12.36 -2.06 1.98
N GLY A 38 -13.22 -2.45 2.92
CA GLY A 38 -14.66 -2.13 2.96
C GLY A 38 -14.95 -0.64 2.76
N LEU A 39 -14.13 0.22 3.36
CA LEU A 39 -14.24 1.68 3.27
C LEU A 39 -13.79 2.25 1.92
N GLU A 40 -12.96 1.57 1.13
CA GLU A 40 -12.50 2.07 -0.17
C GLU A 40 -13.65 2.21 -1.18
N MET A 41 -13.78 3.38 -1.80
CA MET A 41 -14.78 3.61 -2.86
C MET A 41 -14.37 2.99 -4.19
N LYS A 42 -13.07 3.01 -4.53
CA LYS A 42 -12.53 2.45 -5.78
C LYS A 42 -11.66 1.23 -5.46
N LYS A 43 -12.26 0.04 -5.40
CA LYS A 43 -11.58 -1.21 -5.03
C LYS A 43 -10.40 -1.54 -5.96
N ALA A 44 -10.60 -1.43 -7.26
CA ALA A 44 -9.56 -1.59 -8.29
C ALA A 44 -8.85 -0.26 -8.56
N CYS A 45 -8.20 0.31 -7.54
CA CYS A 45 -7.34 1.48 -7.68
C CYS A 45 -5.86 1.07 -7.76
N TRP A 46 -5.07 1.86 -8.48
CA TRP A 46 -3.64 1.63 -8.62
C TRP A 46 -2.87 2.17 -7.41
N VAL A 47 -1.69 1.61 -7.14
CA VAL A 47 -0.79 2.13 -6.11
C VAL A 47 -0.48 3.61 -6.37
N SER A 48 -0.26 4.00 -7.61
CA SER A 48 -0.01 5.40 -8.00
C SER A 48 -1.17 6.37 -7.74
N GLU A 49 -2.42 5.87 -7.60
CA GLU A 49 -3.60 6.69 -7.28
C GLU A 49 -3.75 6.94 -5.78
N ARG A 50 -3.17 6.04 -4.96
CA ARG A 50 -3.28 6.03 -3.49
C ARG A 50 -2.02 6.48 -2.79
N MET A 51 -0.86 6.32 -3.42
CA MET A 51 0.44 6.68 -2.88
C MET A 51 1.27 7.44 -3.91
N GLY A 52 1.84 8.55 -3.47
CA GLY A 52 2.82 9.32 -4.22
C GLY A 52 4.03 9.64 -3.35
N PHE A 53 5.18 9.87 -3.99
CA PHE A 53 6.37 10.35 -3.31
C PHE A 53 6.58 11.83 -3.64
N HIS A 54 6.46 12.69 -2.63
CA HIS A 54 6.58 14.14 -2.76
C HIS A 54 7.48 14.70 -1.66
N ASN A 55 8.44 15.56 -2.03
CA ASN A 55 9.33 16.25 -1.08
C ASN A 55 9.99 15.31 -0.04
N HIS A 56 10.50 14.15 -0.48
CA HIS A 56 11.11 13.12 0.38
C HIS A 56 10.17 12.43 1.37
N SER A 57 8.85 12.55 1.17
CA SER A 57 7.84 11.87 1.97
C SER A 57 6.87 11.13 1.07
N TYR A 58 6.43 9.96 1.52
CA TYR A 58 5.23 9.35 0.95
C TYR A 58 4.00 10.14 1.41
N VAL A 59 3.07 10.35 0.48
CA VAL A 59 1.78 10.98 0.70
C VAL A 59 0.72 10.01 0.23
N THR A 60 -0.31 9.82 1.05
CA THR A 60 -1.43 8.95 0.74
C THR A 60 -2.66 9.78 0.31
N ASN A 61 -3.45 9.21 -0.58
CA ASN A 61 -4.66 9.83 -1.13
C ASN A 61 -5.83 8.86 -1.03
N TRP A 62 -6.42 8.75 0.16
CA TRP A 62 -7.52 7.83 0.45
C TRP A 62 -8.84 8.29 -0.19
N ASN A 63 -9.61 7.34 -0.72
CA ASN A 63 -10.95 7.59 -1.25
C ASN A 63 -11.96 6.73 -0.49
N TRP A 64 -12.18 7.06 0.77
CA TRP A 64 -13.03 6.28 1.65
C TRP A 64 -14.49 6.76 1.64
N ILE A 65 -15.43 5.82 1.76
CA ILE A 65 -16.87 6.08 1.91
C ILE A 65 -17.13 6.84 3.22
N SER A 66 -16.36 6.52 4.27
CA SER A 66 -16.34 7.22 5.55
C SER A 66 -14.97 7.04 6.22
N GLN A 67 -14.64 7.92 7.16
CA GLN A 67 -13.47 7.73 8.01
C GLN A 67 -13.65 6.47 8.90
N PRO A 68 -12.58 5.73 9.22
CA PRO A 68 -12.57 4.67 10.22
C PRO A 68 -13.20 5.17 11.52
N GLY A 69 -14.34 4.59 11.88
CA GLY A 69 -15.14 4.99 13.03
C GLY A 69 -15.42 3.84 13.98
N MET A 70 -15.34 2.61 13.48
CA MET A 70 -15.50 1.40 14.28
C MET A 70 -14.15 0.95 14.86
N TYR A 71 -14.21 0.25 15.99
CA TYR A 71 -13.01 -0.26 16.66
C TYR A 71 -12.13 -1.12 15.74
N GLU A 72 -12.74 -2.02 14.97
CA GLU A 72 -12.02 -2.92 14.04
C GLU A 72 -11.35 -2.13 12.91
N GLU A 73 -12.03 -1.12 12.34
CA GLU A 73 -11.48 -0.23 11.32
C GLU A 73 -10.29 0.59 11.87
N MET A 74 -10.39 1.06 13.12
CA MET A 74 -9.30 1.80 13.77
C MET A 74 -8.07 0.93 14.02
N VAL A 75 -8.26 -0.30 14.51
CA VAL A 75 -7.17 -1.26 14.73
C VAL A 75 -6.50 -1.61 13.41
N GLU A 76 -7.27 -1.91 12.36
CA GLU A 76 -6.71 -2.14 11.03
C GLU A 76 -5.96 -0.90 10.53
N PHE A 77 -6.48 0.31 10.74
CA PHE A 77 -5.82 1.55 10.30
C PHE A 77 -4.47 1.75 10.97
N GLU A 78 -4.35 1.47 12.27
CA GLU A 78 -3.08 1.53 12.98
C GLU A 78 -2.07 0.53 12.41
N MET A 79 -2.46 -0.73 12.23
CA MET A 79 -1.60 -1.77 11.66
C MET A 79 -1.22 -1.50 10.20
N PHE A 80 -2.16 -0.99 9.42
CA PHE A 80 -1.98 -0.62 8.03
C PHE A 80 -0.96 0.50 7.86
N ASN A 81 -1.02 1.52 8.73
CA ASN A 81 0.00 2.57 8.74
C ASN A 81 1.39 2.02 9.07
N ASP A 82 1.51 0.98 9.90
CA ASP A 82 2.80 0.32 10.16
C ASP A 82 3.32 -0.46 8.95
N VAL A 83 2.44 -1.12 8.19
CA VAL A 83 2.82 -1.80 6.94
C VAL A 83 3.23 -0.81 5.86
N LEU A 84 2.57 0.35 5.81
CA LEU A 84 2.82 1.40 4.82
C LEU A 84 3.89 2.41 5.23
N ARG A 85 4.37 2.36 6.47
CA ARG A 85 5.50 3.17 6.90
C ARG A 85 6.64 2.95 5.91
N PRO A 86 7.39 4.02 5.57
CA PRO A 86 8.38 3.97 4.51
C PRO A 86 9.25 2.74 4.73
N ILE A 87 9.23 1.82 3.75
CA ILE A 87 10.29 0.84 3.59
C ILE A 87 11.56 1.68 3.63
N PRO A 88 12.42 1.57 4.65
CA PRO A 88 13.63 2.36 4.68
C PRO A 88 14.34 2.06 3.36
N SER A 89 14.69 3.12 2.63
CA SER A 89 15.49 3.03 1.40
C SER A 89 16.93 2.61 1.70
N SER A 90 17.14 1.70 2.65
CA SER A 90 18.43 1.11 2.96
C SER A 90 18.71 -0.03 1.98
N GLN A 91 18.88 0.31 0.70
CA GLN A 91 19.76 -0.34 -0.29
C GLN A 91 19.81 0.53 -1.58
N VAL A 92 20.02 1.84 -1.45
CA VAL A 92 20.72 2.59 -2.52
C VAL A 92 22.03 3.04 -1.91
N GLN A 93 22.96 2.09 -1.89
CA GLN A 93 24.38 2.39 -1.77
C GLN A 93 24.94 2.33 -3.19
N ASP A 94 25.14 3.50 -3.77
CA ASP A 94 26.26 3.83 -4.65
C ASP A 94 26.51 5.34 -4.56
#